data_AF-A0A2N3FFP1-F1
#
_entry.id   AF-A0A2N3FFP1-F1
#
_cell.length_a   1.000
_cell.length_b   1.000
_cell.length_c   1.000
_cell.angle_alpha   90.00
_cell.angle_beta   90.00
_cell.angle_gamma   90.00
#
_symmetry.space_group_name_H-M   'P 1'
#
loop_
_entity.id
_entity.type
_entity.pdbx_description
1 polymer ?
#
loop_
_entity_poly.entity_id
_entity_poly.type
_entity_poly.pdbx_seq_one_letter_code
_entity_poly.pdbx_strand_id
1 'polypeptide(L)'
;MSSPGEIVGAVHDREWTLRGRRLRAALLLMLLAFGCVCATACTPGSSAVASGPGFSEAQAELIETLGSPTAFQIAYAPSDDIDADGATSLRRTEVWYYLEHEQQISFIDGVPVAVQGWEFMPEAPTDYPALSPADFHISMALADVEAILGEPAEEVIIDPALAEEDDTHVYVTESAIFTIERGSLTYLQTIGVEQ
;
A
#
# COMPACT_ATOMS: atom_id res chain seq x y z
N MET A 1 5.73 -66.14 -5.84
CA MET A 1 4.85 -67.00 -6.66
C MET A 1 3.89 -66.08 -7.38
N SER A 2 4.26 -65.71 -8.61
CA SER A 2 3.45 -64.86 -9.50
C SER A 2 2.41 -65.73 -10.21
N SER A 3 1.19 -65.23 -10.33
CA SER A 3 0.15 -65.84 -11.17
C SER A 3 -0.23 -64.84 -12.27
N PRO A 4 -0.01 -65.16 -13.56
CA PRO A 4 -0.46 -64.37 -14.69
C PRO A 4 -1.83 -64.85 -15.17
N GLY A 5 -2.69 -63.92 -15.60
CA GLY A 5 -3.97 -64.20 -16.25
C GLY A 5 -4.11 -63.35 -17.50
N GLU A 6 -3.85 -63.99 -18.64
CA GLU A 6 -3.91 -63.48 -20.01
C GLU A 6 -5.08 -64.17 -20.72
N ILE A 7 -6.05 -63.45 -21.29
CA ILE A 7 -6.93 -63.85 -22.42
C ILE A 7 -7.46 -62.53 -23.04
N VAL A 8 -7.05 -62.03 -24.21
CA VAL A 8 -7.06 -62.50 -25.61
C VAL A 8 -8.44 -62.53 -26.28
N GLY A 9 -8.56 -61.72 -27.34
CA GLY A 9 -9.48 -61.91 -28.48
C GLY A 9 -10.64 -60.92 -28.53
N ALA A 10 -11.09 -60.40 -29.67
CA ALA A 10 -10.74 -60.53 -31.09
C ALA A 10 -11.63 -59.45 -31.79
N VAL A 11 -11.09 -58.53 -32.59
CA VAL A 11 -10.95 -58.61 -34.06
C VAL A 11 -12.28 -58.46 -34.83
N HIS A 12 -12.31 -57.37 -35.63
CA HIS A 12 -13.04 -57.17 -36.90
C HIS A 12 -14.58 -57.14 -36.85
N ASP A 13 -15.31 -56.39 -37.68
CA ASP A 13 -15.04 -55.65 -38.92
C ASP A 13 -16.19 -54.63 -39.06
N ARG A 14 -15.88 -53.36 -39.34
CA ARG A 14 -16.01 -52.68 -40.64
C ARG A 14 -17.43 -52.40 -41.15
N GLU A 15 -17.52 -51.12 -41.54
CA GLU A 15 -18.35 -50.53 -42.57
C GLU A 15 -19.82 -50.43 -42.26
N TRP A 16 -20.33 -49.23 -41.98
CA TRP A 16 -21.47 -48.65 -42.70
C TRP A 16 -21.43 -47.11 -42.55
N THR A 17 -21.33 -46.44 -43.71
CA THR A 17 -21.92 -45.11 -44.02
C THR A 17 -21.16 -43.82 -43.68
N LEU A 18 -20.24 -43.51 -44.59
CA LEU A 18 -20.16 -42.21 -45.26
C LEU A 18 -21.52 -41.48 -45.37
N ARG A 19 -21.81 -40.49 -44.50
CA ARG A 19 -22.85 -39.46 -44.78
C ARG A 19 -22.84 -38.18 -43.94
N GLY A 20 -21.76 -37.85 -43.21
CA GLY A 20 -21.71 -36.67 -42.32
C GLY A 20 -20.83 -35.50 -42.75
N ARG A 21 -20.26 -35.50 -43.97
CA ARG A 21 -19.11 -34.66 -44.34
C ARG A 21 -19.43 -33.30 -44.99
N ARG A 22 -20.66 -32.79 -44.89
CA ARG A 22 -21.05 -31.51 -45.55
C ARG A 22 -21.85 -30.52 -44.69
N LEU A 23 -21.70 -30.55 -43.35
CA LEU A 23 -22.45 -29.64 -42.47
C LEU A 23 -21.62 -28.95 -41.38
N ARG A 24 -20.28 -28.96 -41.48
CA ARG A 24 -19.39 -28.25 -40.53
C ARG A 24 -18.55 -27.12 -41.13
N ALA A 25 -18.66 -26.85 -42.42
CA ALA A 25 -17.88 -25.80 -43.09
C ALA A 25 -18.63 -24.48 -43.29
N ALA A 26 -19.93 -24.40 -42.97
CA ALA A 26 -20.73 -23.18 -43.17
C ALA A 26 -20.93 -22.35 -41.88
N LEU A 27 -20.58 -22.86 -40.70
CA LEU A 27 -20.76 -22.13 -39.44
C LEU A 27 -19.54 -21.29 -39.02
N LEU A 28 -18.40 -21.44 -39.71
CA LEU A 28 -17.13 -20.78 -39.36
C LEU A 28 -16.83 -19.52 -40.19
N LEU A 29 -17.74 -19.11 -41.08
CA LEU A 29 -17.57 -17.95 -41.97
C LEU A 29 -18.60 -16.82 -41.71
N MET A 30 -19.42 -16.95 -40.67
CA MET A 30 -20.43 -15.96 -40.28
C MET A 30 -20.14 -15.31 -38.92
N LEU A 31 -18.85 -15.14 -38.56
CA LEU A 31 -18.39 -14.50 -37.32
C LEU A 31 -17.42 -13.32 -37.55
N LEU A 32 -17.22 -12.88 -38.80
CA LEU A 32 -16.13 -11.96 -39.14
C LEU A 32 -16.56 -10.62 -39.76
N ALA A 33 -17.83 -10.23 -39.62
CA ALA A 33 -18.30 -8.98 -40.23
C ALA A 33 -19.49 -8.33 -39.51
N PHE A 34 -19.35 -7.94 -38.24
CA PHE A 34 -20.22 -6.95 -37.56
C PHE A 34 -19.61 -6.70 -36.17
N GLY A 35 -19.27 -5.52 -35.70
CA GLY A 35 -19.22 -4.20 -36.30
C GLY A 35 -18.25 -3.35 -35.48
N CYS A 36 -17.59 -2.44 -36.17
CA CYS A 36 -16.82 -1.36 -35.62
C CYS A 36 -17.80 -0.39 -34.95
N VAL A 37 -17.87 -0.37 -33.62
CA VAL A 37 -18.54 0.69 -32.85
C VAL A 37 -17.45 1.38 -32.03
N CYS A 38 -17.27 2.66 -32.32
CA CYS A 38 -16.36 3.56 -31.63
C CYS A 38 -16.67 3.59 -30.13
N ALA A 39 -15.85 2.91 -29.33
CA ALA A 39 -15.70 3.25 -27.92
C ALA A 39 -14.54 4.24 -27.83
N THR A 40 -14.85 5.53 -27.71
CA THR A 40 -13.96 6.50 -27.09
C THR A 40 -13.63 5.95 -25.70
N ALA A 41 -12.48 5.31 -25.59
CA ALA A 41 -11.93 4.91 -24.31
C ALA A 41 -11.63 6.19 -23.53
N CYS A 42 -12.54 6.57 -22.63
CA CYS A 42 -12.11 7.15 -21.37
C CYS A 42 -11.18 6.10 -20.77
N THR A 43 -9.87 6.27 -20.96
CA THR A 43 -8.88 5.60 -20.12
C THR A 43 -9.27 5.95 -18.69
N PRO A 44 -9.67 4.99 -17.85
CA PRO A 44 -9.65 5.25 -16.42
C PRO A 44 -8.21 5.66 -16.14
N GLY A 45 -8.04 6.89 -15.63
CA GLY A 45 -6.77 7.29 -15.04
C GLY A 45 -6.43 6.18 -14.07
N SER A 46 -5.40 5.40 -14.42
CA SER A 46 -4.81 4.46 -13.50
C SER A 46 -4.24 5.35 -12.41
N SER A 47 -5.06 5.61 -11.38
CA SER A 47 -4.57 6.07 -10.09
C SER A 47 -3.59 4.99 -9.68
N ALA A 48 -2.32 5.21 -9.99
CA ALA A 48 -1.25 4.49 -9.37
C ALA A 48 -1.35 4.90 -7.91
N VAL A 49 -2.15 4.17 -7.15
CA VAL A 49 -2.07 4.19 -5.69
C VAL A 49 -0.62 3.81 -5.44
N ALA A 50 0.19 4.79 -5.04
CA ALA A 50 1.59 4.60 -4.75
C ALA A 50 1.68 3.39 -3.81
N SER A 51 2.20 2.27 -4.32
CA SER A 51 2.40 1.09 -3.49
C SER A 51 3.53 1.47 -2.55
N GLY A 52 3.16 1.80 -1.31
CA GLY A 52 4.12 2.17 -0.29
C GLY A 52 5.14 1.05 -0.02
N PRO A 53 6.16 1.31 0.81
CA PRO A 53 7.23 0.35 1.07
C PRO A 53 6.72 -0.97 1.68
N GLY A 54 5.48 -1.02 2.15
CA GLY A 54 4.92 -2.14 2.87
C GLY A 54 5.47 -2.21 4.29
N PHE A 55 5.13 -3.29 4.99
CA PHE A 55 5.62 -3.55 6.35
C PHE A 55 6.86 -4.43 6.32
N SER A 56 7.78 -4.19 7.25
CA SER A 56 8.83 -5.17 7.60
C SER A 56 8.20 -6.44 8.18
N GLU A 57 8.99 -7.53 8.27
CA GLU A 57 8.53 -8.77 8.92
C GLU A 57 8.10 -8.53 10.37
N ALA A 58 8.88 -7.76 11.14
CA ALA A 58 8.57 -7.44 12.53
C ALA A 58 7.30 -6.57 12.66
N GLN A 59 7.11 -5.63 11.75
CA GLN A 59 5.90 -4.80 11.68
C GLN A 59 4.67 -5.65 11.34
N ALA A 60 4.79 -6.57 10.38
CA ALA A 60 3.71 -7.47 10.01
C ALA A 60 3.30 -8.40 11.16
N GLU A 61 4.27 -8.98 11.88
CA GLU A 61 4.02 -9.82 13.06
C GLU A 61 3.30 -9.05 14.17
N LEU A 62 3.70 -7.80 14.41
CA LEU A 62 3.02 -6.93 15.37
C LEU A 62 1.59 -6.63 14.94
N ILE A 63 1.34 -6.39 13.65
CA ILE A 63 -0.01 -6.15 13.14
C ILE A 63 -0.89 -7.39 13.26
N GLU A 64 -0.34 -8.59 13.01
CA GLU A 64 -1.06 -9.85 13.21
C GLU A 64 -1.41 -10.06 14.69
N THR A 65 -0.54 -9.63 15.61
CA THR A 65 -0.69 -9.86 17.06
C THR A 65 -1.58 -8.81 17.74
N LEU A 66 -1.37 -7.52 17.44
CA LEU A 66 -1.99 -6.39 18.13
C LEU A 66 -3.08 -5.69 17.31
N GLY A 67 -3.17 -5.98 16.00
CA GLY A 67 -3.95 -5.21 15.05
C GLY A 67 -3.16 -4.08 14.40
N SER A 68 -3.83 -3.25 13.59
CA SER A 68 -3.21 -2.03 13.06
C SER A 68 -3.05 -0.98 14.18
N PRO A 69 -2.01 -0.14 14.15
CA PRO A 69 -1.87 0.94 15.12
C PRO A 69 -3.04 1.92 15.00
N THR A 70 -3.53 2.41 16.14
CA THR A 70 -4.62 3.39 16.19
C THR A 70 -4.16 4.76 15.70
N ALA A 71 -2.91 5.11 16.00
CA ALA A 71 -2.26 6.34 15.59
C ALA A 71 -0.78 6.08 15.34
N PHE A 72 -0.12 6.93 14.57
CA PHE A 72 1.31 6.82 14.33
C PHE A 72 1.97 8.15 13.99
N GLN A 73 3.29 8.15 14.15
CA GLN A 73 4.20 9.20 13.70
C GLN A 73 5.26 8.57 12.80
N ILE A 74 5.63 9.26 11.72
CA ILE A 74 6.71 8.91 10.81
C ILE A 74 7.62 10.14 10.70
N ALA A 75 8.92 9.94 10.82
CA ALA A 75 9.92 10.97 10.56
C ALA A 75 11.10 10.41 9.79
N TYR A 76 11.59 11.19 8.83
CA TYR A 76 12.81 10.91 8.07
C TYR A 76 13.95 11.77 8.59
N ALA A 77 14.88 11.15 9.30
CA ALA A 77 15.99 11.86 9.93
C ALA A 77 17.32 11.50 9.27
N PRO A 78 18.28 12.43 9.21
CA PRO A 78 19.66 12.12 8.82
C PRO A 78 20.25 10.99 9.66
N SER A 79 20.85 10.02 9.00
CA SER A 79 21.69 8.99 9.62
C SER A 79 23.03 9.59 10.05
N ASP A 80 23.63 9.06 11.11
CA ASP A 80 25.06 9.31 11.39
C ASP A 80 25.97 8.64 10.35
N ASP A 81 25.43 7.69 9.57
CA ASP A 81 26.13 7.02 8.50
C ASP A 81 26.16 7.89 7.24
N ILE A 82 27.37 8.26 6.84
CA ILE A 82 27.64 8.92 5.56
C ILE A 82 27.80 7.83 4.51
N ASP A 83 27.02 7.91 3.44
CA ASP A 83 27.12 7.01 2.29
C ASP A 83 28.46 7.20 1.57
N ALA A 84 28.79 6.25 0.70
CA ALA A 84 30.06 6.22 -0.02
C ALA A 84 30.29 7.45 -0.94
N ASP A 85 29.23 8.18 -1.27
CA ASP A 85 29.24 9.41 -2.06
C ASP A 85 29.26 10.70 -1.21
N GLY A 86 29.30 10.58 0.12
CA GLY A 86 29.30 11.71 1.04
C GLY A 86 27.91 12.24 1.39
N ALA A 87 26.84 11.63 0.88
CA ALA A 87 25.47 12.00 1.24
C ALA A 87 25.08 11.37 2.58
N THR A 88 24.30 12.10 3.38
CA THR A 88 23.69 11.50 4.56
C THR A 88 22.45 10.72 4.14
N SER A 89 22.43 9.42 4.42
CA SER A 89 21.24 8.61 4.21
C SER A 89 20.14 9.06 5.17
N LEU A 90 18.89 9.12 4.71
CA LEU A 90 17.74 9.39 5.58
C LEU A 90 17.20 8.07 6.10
N ARG A 91 16.96 7.98 7.41
CA ARG A 91 16.39 6.81 8.06
C ARG A 91 14.94 7.06 8.41
N ARG A 92 14.11 6.02 8.23
CA ARG A 92 12.71 6.08 8.61
C ARG A 92 12.60 5.73 10.09
N THR A 93 12.13 6.66 10.89
CA THR A 93 11.76 6.42 12.28
C THR A 93 10.25 6.46 12.41
N GLU A 94 9.70 5.57 13.22
CA GLU A 94 8.26 5.48 13.42
C GLU A 94 7.92 5.33 14.89
N VAL A 95 6.79 5.89 15.31
CA VAL A 95 6.19 5.61 16.62
C VAL A 95 4.76 5.19 16.38
N TRP A 96 4.41 4.00 16.83
CA TRP A 96 3.08 3.42 16.67
C TRP A 96 2.39 3.35 18.02
N TYR A 97 1.12 3.74 18.04
CA TYR A 97 0.30 3.80 19.24
C TYR A 97 -0.83 2.78 19.16
N TYR A 98 -0.92 1.94 20.18
CA TYR A 98 -1.91 0.88 20.34
C TYR A 98 -2.77 1.19 21.57
N LEU A 99 -3.80 2.04 21.40
CA LEU A 99 -4.56 2.60 22.53
C LEU A 99 -5.25 1.50 23.35
N GLU A 100 -5.83 0.49 22.68
CA GLU A 100 -6.50 -0.64 23.35
C GLU A 100 -5.55 -1.49 24.21
N HIS A 101 -4.24 -1.45 23.90
CA HIS A 101 -3.20 -2.22 24.60
C HIS A 101 -2.35 -1.35 25.52
N GLU A 102 -2.65 -0.05 25.63
CA GLU A 102 -1.89 0.95 26.40
C GLU A 102 -0.38 0.93 26.08
N GLN A 103 -0.06 0.73 24.80
CA GLN A 103 1.30 0.51 24.32
C GLN A 103 1.72 1.49 23.23
N GLN A 104 2.99 1.87 23.31
CA GLN A 104 3.71 2.60 22.28
C GLN A 104 4.92 1.78 21.85
N ILE A 105 5.12 1.65 20.53
CA ILE A 105 6.26 0.94 19.95
C ILE A 105 6.99 1.87 19.00
N SER A 106 8.31 2.00 19.18
CA SER A 106 9.17 2.81 18.30
C SER A 106 9.98 1.93 17.38
N PHE A 107 10.13 2.35 16.13
CA PHE A 107 10.87 1.65 15.09
C PHE A 107 11.94 2.53 14.47
N ILE A 108 13.02 1.90 13.99
CA ILE A 108 13.98 2.50 13.08
C ILE A 108 14.15 1.53 11.91
N ASP A 109 13.88 1.98 10.69
CA ASP A 109 13.88 1.19 9.45
C ASP A 109 13.08 -0.12 9.59
N GLY A 110 11.91 -0.03 10.22
CA GLY A 110 11.03 -1.17 10.46
C GLY A 110 11.48 -2.15 11.53
N VAL A 111 12.59 -1.89 12.24
CA VAL A 111 13.07 -2.69 13.38
C VAL A 111 12.59 -2.06 14.69
N PRO A 112 11.90 -2.80 15.58
CA PRO A 112 11.46 -2.25 16.85
C PRO A 112 12.67 -1.98 17.77
N VAL A 113 12.75 -0.75 18.30
CA VAL A 113 13.86 -0.31 19.16
C VAL A 113 13.42 0.01 20.59
N ALA A 114 12.13 0.26 20.81
CA ALA A 114 11.57 0.49 22.13
C ALA A 114 10.10 0.07 22.20
N VAL A 115 9.72 -0.49 23.35
CA VAL A 115 8.32 -0.74 23.73
C VAL A 115 8.10 -0.05 25.07
N GLN A 116 7.09 0.81 25.13
CA GLN A 116 6.76 1.60 26.32
C GLN A 116 5.28 1.39 26.63
N GLY A 117 4.99 1.03 27.87
CA GLY A 117 3.62 1.09 28.39
C GLY A 117 3.31 2.50 28.88
N TRP A 118 2.05 2.88 28.87
CA TRP A 118 1.60 4.12 29.47
C TRP A 118 1.25 3.92 30.94
N GLU A 119 1.99 4.56 31.84
CA GLU A 119 1.56 4.65 33.25
C GLU A 119 0.35 5.60 33.41
N PHE A 120 0.17 6.53 32.47
CA PHE A 120 -0.97 7.45 32.45
C PHE A 120 -1.26 7.86 31.01
N MET A 121 -2.35 7.34 30.45
CA MET A 121 -2.88 7.83 29.19
C MET A 121 -3.80 9.01 29.49
N PRO A 122 -3.53 10.24 28.98
CA PRO A 122 -4.55 11.28 29.00
C PRO A 122 -5.81 10.78 28.28
N GLU A 123 -6.98 11.40 28.50
CA GLU A 123 -8.18 11.07 27.73
C GLU A 123 -7.86 11.23 26.24
N ALA A 124 -7.54 10.12 25.58
CA ALA A 124 -7.13 10.13 24.19
C ALA A 124 -8.40 10.34 23.36
N PRO A 125 -8.31 11.10 22.27
CA PRO A 125 -9.34 11.09 21.24
C PRO A 125 -9.72 9.65 20.91
N THR A 126 -11.01 9.35 20.85
CA THR A 126 -11.48 7.98 20.60
C THR A 126 -11.62 7.68 19.10
N ASP A 127 -11.57 8.72 18.26
CA ASP A 127 -11.82 8.63 16.83
C ASP A 127 -10.56 9.06 16.07
N TYR A 128 -9.84 8.05 15.57
CA TYR A 128 -8.69 8.23 14.69
C TYR A 128 -9.05 7.70 13.29
N PRO A 129 -8.55 8.35 12.23
CA PRO A 129 -8.76 7.88 10.88
C PRO A 129 -8.10 6.50 10.67
N ALA A 130 -8.75 5.65 9.89
CA ALA A 130 -8.24 4.32 9.56
C ALA A 130 -7.10 4.39 8.51
N LEU A 131 -5.96 4.96 8.90
CA LEU A 131 -4.77 5.11 8.07
C LEU A 131 -3.73 4.03 8.40
N SER A 132 -2.92 3.66 7.40
CA SER A 132 -1.82 2.72 7.57
C SER A 132 -0.46 3.43 7.44
N PRO A 133 0.50 3.21 8.36
CA PRO A 133 1.85 3.77 8.23
C PRO A 133 2.57 3.35 6.94
N ALA A 134 2.25 2.16 6.42
CA ALA A 134 2.87 1.63 5.19
C ALA A 134 2.45 2.39 3.93
N ASP A 135 1.38 3.18 3.99
CA ASP A 135 0.91 3.96 2.85
C ASP A 135 1.78 5.19 2.60
N PHE A 136 2.58 5.64 3.57
CA PHE A 136 3.36 6.87 3.46
C PHE A 136 4.85 6.58 3.22
N HIS A 137 5.49 7.34 2.33
CA HIS A 137 6.94 7.23 2.10
C HIS A 137 7.62 8.57 1.77
N ILE A 138 8.94 8.63 1.94
CA ILE A 138 9.71 9.88 1.81
C ILE A 138 9.52 10.59 0.47
N SER A 139 9.42 9.84 -0.64
CA SER A 139 9.28 10.45 -1.96
C SER A 139 7.86 10.91 -2.31
N MET A 140 6.94 10.99 -1.35
CA MET A 140 5.59 11.49 -1.59
C MET A 140 5.60 13.01 -1.70
N ALA A 141 4.96 13.51 -2.76
CA ALA A 141 4.63 14.92 -2.86
C ALA A 141 3.31 15.20 -2.11
N LEU A 142 3.01 16.48 -1.88
CA LEU A 142 1.76 16.94 -1.25
C LEU A 142 0.52 16.23 -1.83
N ALA A 143 0.40 16.20 -3.16
CA ALA A 143 -0.76 15.61 -3.82
C ALA A 143 -0.92 14.09 -3.56
N ASP A 144 0.18 13.36 -3.35
CA ASP A 144 0.13 11.93 -3.03
C ASP A 144 -0.35 11.73 -1.59
N VAL A 145 0.10 12.58 -0.66
CA VAL A 145 -0.34 12.57 0.74
C VAL A 145 -1.82 12.91 0.84
N GLU A 146 -2.27 14.00 0.20
CA GLU A 146 -3.69 14.38 0.15
C GLU A 146 -4.57 13.28 -0.46
N ALA A 147 -4.08 12.57 -1.48
CA ALA A 147 -4.80 11.47 -2.09
C ALA A 147 -5.01 10.28 -1.12
N ILE A 148 -4.04 10.02 -0.23
CA ILE A 148 -4.15 8.97 0.80
C ILE A 148 -5.06 9.41 1.94
N LEU A 149 -4.93 10.66 2.38
CA LEU A 149 -5.78 11.23 3.43
C LEU A 149 -7.24 11.38 2.95
N GLY A 150 -7.46 11.55 1.65
CA GLY A 150 -8.79 11.69 1.06
C GLY A 150 -9.39 13.10 1.24
N GLU A 151 -8.57 14.06 1.65
CA GLU A 151 -8.96 15.45 1.93
C GLU A 151 -7.82 16.41 1.53
N PRO A 152 -8.16 17.64 1.10
CA PRO A 152 -7.14 18.67 0.83
C PRO A 152 -6.51 19.15 2.14
N ALA A 153 -5.22 19.46 2.10
CA ALA A 153 -4.50 19.94 3.26
C ALA A 153 -4.37 21.47 3.25
N GLU A 154 -4.45 22.07 4.44
CA GLU A 154 -4.22 23.50 4.63
C GLU A 154 -2.77 23.74 5.06
N GLU A 155 -2.07 24.64 4.37
CA GLU A 155 -0.72 25.03 4.76
C GLU A 155 -0.76 25.95 5.99
N VAL A 156 0.09 25.64 6.98
CA VAL A 156 0.23 26.41 8.23
C VAL A 156 1.65 26.96 8.31
N ILE A 157 1.77 28.28 8.43
CA ILE A 157 3.05 28.95 8.58
C ILE A 157 3.44 28.93 10.07
N ILE A 158 4.31 27.98 10.45
CA ILE A 158 4.85 27.90 11.81
C ILE A 158 6.01 28.88 12.00
N ASP A 159 6.96 28.89 11.05
CA ASP A 159 8.08 29.82 11.02
C ASP A 159 8.33 30.27 9.56
N PRO A 160 8.14 31.56 9.24
CA PRO A 160 8.42 32.08 7.91
C PRO A 160 9.86 31.84 7.44
N ALA A 161 10.84 31.78 8.36
CA ALA A 161 12.24 31.58 7.99
C ALA A 161 12.48 30.16 7.43
N LEU A 162 11.84 29.14 7.99
CA LEU A 162 11.96 27.75 7.51
C LEU A 162 11.34 27.57 6.11
N ALA A 163 10.23 28.26 5.85
CA ALA A 163 9.59 28.22 4.54
C ALA A 163 10.46 28.83 3.43
N GLU A 164 11.19 29.91 3.73
CA GLU A 164 12.03 30.60 2.75
C GLU A 164 13.42 29.97 2.56
N GLU A 165 14.07 29.50 3.65
CA GLU A 165 15.45 29.01 3.59
C GLU A 165 15.55 27.55 3.15
N ASP A 166 14.65 26.70 3.64
CA ASP A 166 14.74 25.24 3.48
C ASP A 166 13.66 24.63 2.59
N ASP A 167 12.76 25.45 2.01
CA ASP A 167 11.61 24.97 1.23
C ASP A 167 10.76 23.97 2.05
N THR A 168 10.56 24.31 3.33
CA THR A 168 9.87 23.49 4.32
C THR A 168 8.47 24.04 4.59
N HIS A 169 7.46 23.22 4.29
CA HIS A 169 6.06 23.58 4.39
C HIS A 169 5.34 22.60 5.31
N VAL A 170 4.53 23.12 6.24
CA VAL A 170 3.75 22.31 7.18
C VAL A 170 2.28 22.39 6.79
N TYR A 171 1.62 21.24 6.80
CA TYR A 171 0.24 21.09 6.39
C TYR A 171 -0.57 20.41 7.49
N VAL A 172 -1.86 20.75 7.56
CA VAL A 172 -2.83 20.16 8.48
C VAL A 172 -4.09 19.73 7.74
N THR A 173 -4.70 18.66 8.23
CA THR A 173 -5.98 18.10 7.82
C THR A 173 -6.78 17.73 9.07
N GLU A 174 -8.00 17.19 8.93
CA GLU A 174 -8.71 16.62 10.09
C GLU A 174 -8.03 15.34 10.61
N SER A 175 -7.26 14.66 9.74
CA SER A 175 -6.68 13.34 9.99
C SER A 175 -5.20 13.35 10.41
N ALA A 176 -4.44 14.36 9.98
CA ALA A 176 -2.98 14.40 10.16
C ALA A 176 -2.38 15.81 10.10
N ILE A 177 -1.20 15.95 10.71
CA ILE A 177 -0.25 17.05 10.51
C ILE A 177 0.99 16.47 9.84
N PHE A 178 1.51 17.13 8.80
CA PHE A 178 2.67 16.63 8.07
C PHE A 178 3.54 17.75 7.49
N THR A 179 4.79 17.42 7.15
CA THR A 179 5.78 18.36 6.62
C THR A 179 6.26 17.87 5.25
N ILE A 180 6.26 18.78 4.27
CA ILE A 180 6.91 18.62 2.98
C ILE A 180 8.15 19.51 2.96
N GLU A 181 9.33 18.91 2.78
CA GLU A 181 10.60 19.62 2.60
C GLU A 181 11.14 19.31 1.21
N ARG A 182 11.45 20.35 0.43
CA ARG A 182 11.98 20.21 -0.94
C ARG A 182 11.12 19.30 -1.82
N GLY A 183 9.80 19.42 -1.66
CA GLY A 183 8.80 18.64 -2.40
C GLY A 183 8.62 17.18 -1.96
N SER A 184 9.20 16.76 -0.82
CA SER A 184 9.15 15.39 -0.31
C SER A 184 8.63 15.33 1.13
N LEU A 185 7.87 14.29 1.48
CA LEU A 185 7.38 14.05 2.84
C LEU A 185 8.53 13.74 3.80
N THR A 186 8.72 14.56 4.83
CA THR A 186 9.76 14.35 5.86
C THR A 186 9.19 14.03 7.25
N TYR A 187 7.94 14.39 7.50
CA TYR A 187 7.27 14.13 8.77
C TYR A 187 5.76 13.94 8.57
N LEU A 188 5.15 13.03 9.33
CA LEU A 188 3.70 12.88 9.42
C LEU A 188 3.30 12.38 10.81
N GLN A 189 2.23 12.95 11.36
CA GLN A 189 1.57 12.48 12.57
C GLN A 189 0.06 12.43 12.35
N THR A 190 -0.55 11.29 12.65
CA THR A 190 -2.01 11.19 12.72
C THR A 190 -2.54 11.93 13.94
N ILE A 191 -3.65 12.63 13.77
CA ILE A 191 -4.39 13.27 14.87
C ILE A 191 -5.78 12.64 14.99
N GLY A 192 -6.31 12.61 16.20
CA GLY A 192 -7.68 12.18 16.47
C GLY A 192 -8.54 13.38 16.85
N VAL A 193 -9.84 13.26 16.67
CA VAL A 193 -10.81 14.31 17.04
C VAL A 193 -11.46 14.00 18.38
N GLU A 194 -11.59 15.03 19.24
CA GLU A 194 -12.43 14.94 20.44
C GLU A 194 -13.91 15.00 20.00
N GLN A 195 -14.72 14.05 20.47
CA GLN A 195 -16.18 14.06 20.25
C GLN A 195 -16.92 14.83 21.35
#